data_AF-A0A816FGL4-F1
#
_entry.id   AF-A0A816FGL4-F1
#
_cell.length_a   1.000
_cell.length_b   1.000
_cell.length_c   1.000
_cell.angle_alpha   90.00
_cell.angle_beta   90.00
_cell.angle_gamma   90.00
#
_symmetry.space_group_name_H-M   'P 1'
#
loop_
_entity.id
_entity.type
_entity.pdbx_description
1 polymer ?
#
loop_
_entity_poly.entity_id
_entity_poly.type
_entity_poly.pdbx_seq_one_letter_code
_entity_poly.pdbx_strand_id
1 'polypeptide(L)'
;MLHFKRKLKTASWLVCFLFILEIVIHYVNQNIKQSNTQHSILQTSPSVRSLKTTVKCVGPSYNQSCLYQNLYYIKQGFLALSLKEDNLTLPGVRLAALATTEYRPRHLIFDTYEKLHQFVRSENEPRMLSGLTIHFNQLWHGNVGHALFDGLYPAYIAAIRFAPKHLQPFRVLVGFDKSQCQTCFSEDIYSRFAGLGLIKSNVLDVLAQRQWFVFEEIILGSGMMCQRCIQSNYQLAGGVELDGSRLFRDRMYKQHGLLPPHIRRNHSAERRDVTKPLNAYIVHNKRFTNQEQEDLKLAMDEINNHTNLYLNKSIDEIRSLPYPLVRVFYLDYRNITAQNNVSVGIDATAIDSKSPTYELLDNN
;
A
#
# COMPACT_ATOMS: atom_id res chain seq x y z
N MET A 1 -35.02 -8.87 55.22
CA MET A 1 -34.48 -7.58 54.70
C MET A 1 -33.30 -7.74 53.72
N LEU A 2 -32.34 -8.65 53.95
CA LEU A 2 -31.21 -8.92 53.03
C LEU A 2 -31.63 -9.49 51.65
N HIS A 3 -32.70 -10.30 51.60
CA HIS A 3 -33.16 -10.90 50.35
C HIS A 3 -33.76 -9.89 49.36
N PHE A 4 -34.33 -8.79 49.89
CA PHE A 4 -34.95 -7.71 49.10
C PHE A 4 -33.89 -6.80 48.47
N LYS A 5 -32.79 -6.51 49.19
CA LYS A 5 -31.66 -5.72 48.66
C LYS A 5 -30.93 -6.41 47.49
N ARG A 6 -30.88 -7.75 47.47
CA ARG A 6 -30.28 -8.52 46.36
C ARG A 6 -31.13 -8.42 45.08
N LYS A 7 -32.46 -8.52 45.19
CA LYS A 7 -33.38 -8.37 44.05
C LYS A 7 -33.36 -6.95 43.45
N LEU A 8 -33.18 -5.92 44.28
CA LEU A 8 -33.07 -4.54 43.80
C LEU A 8 -31.78 -4.32 42.98
N LYS A 9 -30.64 -4.90 43.42
CA LYS A 9 -29.38 -4.80 42.70
C LYS A 9 -29.42 -5.52 41.35
N THR A 10 -30.02 -6.71 41.27
CA THR A 10 -30.15 -7.44 39.99
C THR A 10 -31.06 -6.71 39.01
N ALA A 11 -32.14 -6.10 39.48
CA ALA A 11 -33.01 -5.29 38.64
C ALA A 11 -32.29 -4.03 38.11
N SER A 12 -31.50 -3.37 38.95
CA SER A 12 -30.72 -2.18 38.54
C SER A 12 -29.65 -2.50 37.49
N TRP A 13 -28.96 -3.64 37.62
CA TRP A 13 -27.97 -4.09 36.62
C TRP A 13 -28.62 -4.45 35.28
N LEU A 14 -29.79 -5.09 35.31
CA LEU A 14 -30.53 -5.43 34.09
C LEU A 14 -30.97 -4.17 33.33
N VAL A 15 -31.45 -3.15 34.05
CA VAL A 15 -31.84 -1.86 33.45
C VAL A 15 -30.64 -1.14 32.84
N CYS A 16 -29.50 -1.09 33.53
CA CYS A 16 -28.27 -0.51 32.96
C CYS A 16 -27.79 -1.26 31.72
N PHE A 17 -27.84 -2.60 31.73
CA PHE A 17 -27.44 -3.41 30.58
C PHE A 17 -28.32 -3.17 29.36
N LEU A 18 -29.65 -3.13 29.54
CA LEU A 18 -30.60 -2.85 28.46
C LEU A 18 -30.40 -1.44 27.87
N PHE A 19 -30.12 -0.44 28.71
CA PHE A 19 -29.84 0.93 28.25
C PHE A 19 -28.55 1.02 27.42
N ILE A 20 -27.48 0.34 27.84
CA ILE A 20 -26.23 0.27 27.06
C ILE A 20 -26.47 -0.45 25.73
N LEU A 21 -27.25 -1.54 25.74
CA LEU A 21 -27.56 -2.30 24.54
C LEU A 21 -28.34 -1.44 23.52
N GLU A 22 -29.31 -0.63 23.97
CA GLU A 22 -30.03 0.30 23.08
C GLU A 22 -29.10 1.36 22.47
N ILE A 23 -28.15 1.90 23.25
CA ILE A 23 -27.16 2.87 22.72
C ILE A 23 -26.29 2.22 21.65
N VAL A 24 -25.83 0.99 21.87
CA VAL A 24 -25.03 0.24 20.89
C VAL A 24 -25.84 -0.06 19.63
N ILE A 25 -27.09 -0.53 19.77
CA ILE A 25 -27.99 -0.80 18.64
C ILE A 25 -28.26 0.50 17.86
N HIS A 26 -28.51 1.61 18.54
CA HIS A 26 -28.73 2.90 17.91
C HIS A 26 -27.49 3.38 17.14
N TYR A 27 -26.30 3.25 17.74
CA TYR A 27 -25.03 3.63 17.10
C TYR A 27 -24.72 2.75 15.87
N VAL A 28 -24.94 1.44 15.96
CA VAL A 28 -24.78 0.51 14.82
C VAL A 28 -25.79 0.85 13.72
N ASN A 29 -27.05 1.10 14.06
CA ASN A 29 -28.08 1.46 13.08
C ASN A 29 -27.82 2.83 12.42
N GLN A 30 -27.27 3.81 13.13
CA GLN A 30 -26.86 5.08 12.53
C GLN A 30 -25.71 4.91 11.54
N ASN A 31 -24.72 4.08 11.87
CA ASN A 31 -23.61 3.78 10.96
C ASN A 31 -24.07 2.97 9.73
N ILE A 32 -24.99 2.01 9.90
CA ILE A 32 -25.61 1.28 8.78
C ILE A 32 -26.42 2.23 7.89
N LYS A 33 -27.20 3.14 8.47
CA LYS A 33 -27.92 4.16 7.70
C LYS A 33 -26.97 5.08 6.95
N GLN A 34 -25.89 5.59 7.56
CA GLN A 34 -24.89 6.40 6.84
C GLN A 34 -24.20 5.62 5.70
N SER A 35 -23.89 4.34 5.90
CA SER A 35 -23.35 3.48 4.85
C SER A 35 -24.36 3.24 3.72
N ASN A 36 -25.64 3.05 4.04
CA ASN A 36 -26.70 2.85 3.05
C ASN A 36 -27.07 4.14 2.32
N THR A 37 -27.03 5.31 2.96
CA THR A 37 -27.26 6.60 2.30
C THR A 37 -26.11 6.97 1.36
N GLN A 38 -24.87 6.55 1.66
CA GLN A 38 -23.76 6.64 0.68
C GLN A 38 -23.95 5.68 -0.50
N HIS A 39 -24.56 4.51 -0.28
CA HIS A 39 -24.87 3.59 -1.38
C HIS A 39 -26.10 4.00 -2.21
N SER A 40 -27.09 4.69 -1.63
CA SER A 40 -28.31 5.09 -2.34
C SER A 40 -28.16 6.34 -3.22
N ILE A 41 -27.06 7.10 -3.09
CA ILE A 41 -26.73 8.23 -3.99
C ILE A 41 -26.08 7.76 -5.30
N LEU A 42 -25.80 6.46 -5.45
CA LEU A 42 -25.19 5.85 -6.65
C LEU A 42 -26.19 5.20 -7.62
N GLN A 43 -27.50 5.33 -7.40
CA GLN A 43 -28.54 4.88 -8.34
C GLN A 43 -29.16 6.06 -9.11
N THR A 44 -28.32 6.95 -9.62
CA THR A 44 -28.73 7.72 -10.80
C THR A 44 -28.83 6.73 -11.97
N SER A 45 -29.90 6.86 -12.77
CA SER A 45 -30.06 6.23 -14.09
C SER A 45 -28.71 6.02 -14.76
N PRO A 46 -28.39 4.85 -15.36
CA PRO A 46 -27.06 4.54 -15.90
C PRO A 46 -26.61 5.67 -16.81
N SER A 47 -25.89 6.62 -16.23
CA SER A 47 -25.45 7.80 -16.95
C SER A 47 -24.50 7.24 -17.98
N VAL A 48 -24.72 7.61 -19.25
CA VAL A 48 -23.92 7.12 -20.35
C VAL A 48 -22.46 7.38 -19.98
N ARG A 49 -21.75 6.32 -19.58
CA ARG A 49 -20.40 6.45 -19.05
C ARG A 49 -19.55 6.98 -20.19
N SER A 50 -18.91 8.13 -19.95
CA SER A 50 -18.04 8.74 -20.95
C SER A 50 -16.96 7.73 -21.37
N LEU A 51 -16.81 7.52 -22.68
CA LEU A 51 -15.74 6.70 -23.25
C LEU A 51 -14.41 7.46 -23.37
N LYS A 52 -14.43 8.78 -23.13
CA LYS A 52 -13.25 9.65 -23.21
C LYS A 52 -12.33 9.39 -22.03
N THR A 53 -11.03 9.41 -22.31
CA THR A 53 -9.98 9.40 -21.31
C THR A 53 -9.84 10.81 -20.72
N THR A 54 -9.82 10.90 -19.39
CA THR A 54 -9.42 12.12 -18.68
C THR A 54 -8.10 11.87 -17.97
N VAL A 55 -7.32 12.94 -17.73
CA VAL A 55 -6.07 12.85 -16.99
C VAL A 55 -5.93 14.00 -16.00
N LYS A 56 -5.48 13.69 -14.79
CA LYS A 56 -5.05 14.67 -13.78
C LYS A 56 -3.66 14.29 -13.30
N CYS A 57 -2.70 15.20 -13.46
CA CYS A 57 -1.33 14.96 -13.03
C CYS A 57 -0.94 15.85 -11.84
N VAL A 58 -0.12 15.31 -10.95
CA VAL A 58 0.36 15.97 -9.72
C VAL A 58 1.85 15.68 -9.54
N GLY A 59 2.58 16.70 -9.08
CA GLY A 59 4.02 16.63 -8.82
C GLY A 59 4.87 17.22 -9.95
N PRO A 60 6.16 17.45 -9.69
CA PRO A 60 7.09 17.97 -10.69
C PRO A 60 7.41 16.91 -11.75
N SER A 61 7.87 17.31 -12.94
CA SER A 61 8.14 16.40 -14.08
C SER A 61 8.99 15.18 -13.71
N TYR A 62 10.04 15.37 -12.90
CA TYR A 62 10.92 14.29 -12.46
C TYR A 62 10.26 13.29 -11.50
N ASN A 63 9.12 13.63 -10.89
CA ASN A 63 8.36 12.81 -9.95
C ASN A 63 6.85 12.84 -10.27
N GLN A 64 6.47 12.98 -11.54
CA GLN A 64 5.08 13.19 -11.91
C GLN A 64 4.26 11.92 -11.78
N SER A 65 3.07 12.03 -11.19
CA SER A 65 2.06 10.98 -11.13
C SER A 65 0.81 11.48 -11.84
N CYS A 66 0.18 10.62 -12.64
CA CYS A 66 -1.01 10.96 -13.41
C CYS A 66 -2.11 9.92 -13.15
N LEU A 67 -3.26 10.41 -12.69
CA LEU A 67 -4.50 9.65 -12.57
C LEU A 67 -5.27 9.78 -13.88
N TYR A 68 -5.47 8.65 -14.55
CA TYR A 68 -6.30 8.54 -15.74
C TYR A 68 -7.64 7.91 -15.40
N GLN A 69 -8.70 8.34 -16.07
CA GLN A 69 -9.99 7.66 -16.06
C GLN A 69 -10.33 7.20 -17.48
N ASN A 70 -10.90 6.00 -17.60
CA ASN A 70 -11.17 5.34 -18.89
C ASN A 70 -9.92 5.27 -19.79
N LEU A 71 -8.81 4.77 -19.25
CA LEU A 71 -7.60 4.49 -20.04
C LEU A 71 -7.69 3.08 -20.61
N TYR A 72 -7.49 2.93 -21.92
CA TYR A 72 -7.62 1.65 -22.59
C TYR A 72 -6.27 0.93 -22.64
N TYR A 73 -6.28 -0.39 -22.67
CA TYR A 73 -5.09 -1.21 -22.85
C TYR A 73 -5.31 -2.22 -23.98
N ILE A 74 -4.51 -2.07 -25.03
CA ILE A 74 -4.72 -2.70 -26.34
C ILE A 74 -3.37 -3.10 -26.90
N LYS A 75 -3.21 -4.36 -27.30
CA LYS A 75 -2.00 -4.87 -27.96
C LYS A 75 -0.73 -4.41 -27.24
N GLN A 76 -0.66 -4.64 -25.92
CA GLN A 76 0.49 -4.36 -25.04
C GLN A 76 0.79 -2.87 -24.75
N GLY A 77 -0.16 -1.97 -24.99
CA GLY A 77 0.05 -0.55 -24.71
C GLY A 77 -1.20 0.18 -24.25
N PHE A 78 -1.00 1.22 -23.43
CA PHE A 78 -2.07 2.12 -23.06
C PHE A 78 -2.46 3.03 -24.24
N LEU A 79 -3.77 3.26 -24.37
CA LEU A 79 -4.38 4.15 -25.34
C LEU A 79 -5.35 5.10 -24.64
N ALA A 80 -5.12 6.40 -24.80
CA ALA A 80 -6.03 7.47 -24.43
C ALA A 80 -6.89 7.86 -25.64
N LEU A 81 -8.20 8.03 -25.42
CA LEU A 81 -9.16 8.49 -26.42
C LEU A 81 -9.70 9.86 -25.99
N SER A 82 -9.68 10.87 -26.85
CA SER A 82 -10.27 12.18 -26.53
C SER A 82 -11.03 12.77 -27.72
N LEU A 83 -11.80 13.82 -27.46
CA LEU A 83 -12.31 14.66 -28.54
C LEU A 83 -11.29 15.76 -28.88
N LYS A 84 -11.38 16.29 -30.09
CA LYS A 84 -10.54 17.39 -30.57
C LYS A 84 -10.68 18.64 -29.70
N GLU A 85 -11.89 18.93 -29.23
CA GLU A 85 -12.21 20.08 -28.36
C GLU A 85 -11.65 19.95 -26.93
N ASP A 86 -11.34 18.73 -26.46
CA ASP A 86 -10.86 18.51 -25.10
C ASP A 86 -9.42 19.02 -24.91
N ASN A 87 -8.64 19.21 -25.99
CA ASN A 87 -7.23 19.60 -25.96
C ASN A 87 -6.39 18.80 -24.93
N LEU A 88 -6.65 17.49 -24.83
CA LEU A 88 -6.06 16.62 -23.82
C LEU A 88 -4.53 16.56 -23.99
N THR A 89 -3.79 16.89 -22.94
CA THR A 89 -2.33 16.75 -22.90
C THR A 89 -1.93 15.53 -22.07
N LEU A 90 -0.98 14.75 -22.59
CA LEU A 90 -0.48 13.53 -21.94
C LEU A 90 0.98 13.71 -21.53
N PRO A 91 1.25 14.24 -20.33
CA PRO A 91 2.63 14.42 -19.87
C PRO A 91 3.31 13.06 -19.69
N GLY A 92 4.63 13.05 -19.85
CA GLY A 92 5.43 11.85 -19.64
C GLY A 92 5.55 11.49 -18.16
N VAL A 93 5.47 10.20 -17.86
CA VAL A 93 5.63 9.67 -16.49
C VAL A 93 6.65 8.56 -16.46
N ARG A 94 7.33 8.34 -15.34
CA ARG A 94 8.28 7.22 -15.18
C ARG A 94 7.62 6.07 -14.44
N LEU A 95 7.70 4.87 -15.02
CA LEU A 95 7.06 3.67 -14.46
C LEU A 95 7.99 2.87 -13.53
N ALA A 96 9.32 3.06 -13.62
CA ALA A 96 10.29 2.38 -12.77
C ALA A 96 11.31 3.36 -12.22
N ALA A 97 11.74 3.06 -10.99
CA ALA A 97 12.87 3.61 -10.25
C ALA A 97 14.08 4.06 -11.08
N LEU A 98 14.51 3.21 -12.01
CA LEU A 98 15.71 3.40 -12.85
C LEU A 98 15.38 3.71 -14.31
N ALA A 99 14.11 4.01 -14.62
CA ALA A 99 13.72 4.37 -15.97
C ALA A 99 14.30 5.74 -16.34
N THR A 100 15.11 5.77 -17.39
CA THR A 100 15.63 7.01 -17.99
C THR A 100 14.65 7.61 -19.00
N THR A 101 13.71 6.81 -19.50
CA THR A 101 12.71 7.21 -20.49
C THR A 101 11.36 7.48 -19.85
N GLU A 102 10.70 8.55 -20.28
CA GLU A 102 9.30 8.81 -19.94
C GLU A 102 8.37 7.89 -20.74
N TYR A 103 7.33 7.40 -20.09
CA TYR A 103 6.21 6.70 -20.69
C TYR A 103 5.07 7.68 -20.99
N ARG A 104 4.48 7.57 -22.18
CA ARG A 104 3.25 8.27 -22.58
C ARG A 104 2.29 7.27 -23.19
N PRO A 105 1.02 7.22 -22.76
CA PRO A 105 0.00 6.47 -23.49
C PRO A 105 -0.08 6.95 -24.94
N ARG A 106 -0.41 6.04 -25.86
CA ARG A 106 -0.81 6.45 -27.21
C ARG A 106 -2.07 7.31 -27.13
N HIS A 107 -2.28 8.19 -28.10
CA HIS A 107 -3.41 9.11 -28.11
C HIS A 107 -4.13 9.05 -29.45
N LEU A 108 -5.44 8.78 -29.42
CA LEU A 108 -6.31 8.96 -30.57
C LEU A 108 -7.31 10.08 -30.29
N ILE A 109 -7.47 10.96 -31.26
CA ILE A 109 -8.33 12.15 -31.18
C ILE A 109 -9.47 11.96 -32.19
N PHE A 110 -10.70 12.16 -31.74
CA PHE A 110 -11.90 12.05 -32.56
C PHE A 110 -12.56 13.42 -32.73
N ASP A 111 -13.17 13.64 -33.90
CA ASP A 111 -13.90 14.89 -34.15
C ASP A 111 -15.21 14.97 -33.36
N THR A 112 -15.90 13.84 -33.19
CA THR A 112 -17.19 13.76 -32.52
C THR A 112 -17.28 12.55 -31.60
N TYR A 113 -18.19 12.61 -30.63
CA TYR A 113 -18.41 11.51 -29.70
C TYR A 113 -18.97 10.26 -30.39
N GLU A 114 -19.77 10.42 -31.45
CA GLU A 114 -20.33 9.31 -32.22
C GLU A 114 -19.23 8.49 -32.89
N LYS A 115 -18.22 9.14 -33.50
CA LYS A 115 -17.07 8.45 -34.09
C LYS A 115 -16.26 7.69 -33.04
N LEU A 116 -16.05 8.30 -31.87
CA LEU A 116 -15.37 7.66 -30.74
C LEU A 116 -16.16 6.45 -30.24
N HIS A 117 -17.47 6.60 -30.04
CA HIS A 117 -18.36 5.54 -29.60
C HIS A 117 -18.38 4.38 -30.61
N GLN A 118 -18.50 4.69 -31.90
CA GLN A 118 -18.44 3.69 -32.97
C GLN A 118 -17.11 2.93 -32.96
N PHE A 119 -15.99 3.64 -32.83
CA PHE A 119 -14.65 3.05 -32.74
C PHE A 119 -14.52 2.07 -31.56
N VAL A 120 -15.02 2.44 -30.38
CA VAL A 120 -14.97 1.56 -29.20
C VAL A 120 -15.90 0.35 -29.36
N ARG A 121 -17.08 0.53 -29.97
CA ARG A 121 -18.05 -0.56 -30.18
C ARG A 121 -17.64 -1.55 -31.27
N SER A 122 -16.95 -1.09 -32.32
CA SER A 122 -16.49 -1.97 -33.40
C SER A 122 -15.37 -2.92 -32.98
N GLU A 123 -14.70 -2.66 -31.86
CA GLU A 123 -13.43 -3.29 -31.49
C GLU A 123 -13.54 -4.27 -30.30
N ASN A 124 -14.64 -5.03 -30.22
CA ASN A 124 -14.93 -6.00 -29.14
C ASN A 124 -15.06 -5.36 -27.74
N GLU A 125 -16.24 -4.78 -27.48
CA GLU A 125 -16.73 -4.29 -26.17
C GLU A 125 -15.71 -4.41 -25.02
N PRO A 126 -14.93 -3.36 -24.74
CA PRO A 126 -13.81 -3.47 -23.81
C PRO A 126 -14.23 -3.95 -22.43
N ARG A 127 -13.45 -4.88 -21.86
CA ARG A 127 -13.65 -5.38 -20.51
C ARG A 127 -13.23 -4.30 -19.50
N MET A 128 -14.19 -3.83 -18.73
CA MET A 128 -13.95 -2.85 -17.67
C MET A 128 -13.21 -3.49 -16.50
N LEU A 129 -12.11 -2.85 -16.10
CA LEU A 129 -11.40 -3.10 -14.85
C LEU A 129 -11.81 -2.03 -13.84
N SER A 130 -12.86 -2.33 -13.09
CA SER A 130 -13.39 -1.44 -12.07
C SER A 130 -12.43 -1.22 -10.90
N GLY A 131 -12.61 -0.08 -10.24
CA GLY A 131 -11.81 0.41 -9.13
C GLY A 131 -10.49 1.04 -9.55
N LEU A 132 -9.71 1.46 -8.55
CA LEU A 132 -8.38 2.04 -8.76
C LEU A 132 -7.36 0.97 -9.11
N THR A 133 -6.57 1.21 -10.15
CA THR A 133 -5.35 0.47 -10.45
C THR A 133 -4.13 1.37 -10.30
N ILE A 134 -3.01 0.84 -9.82
CA ILE A 134 -1.73 1.55 -9.81
C ILE A 134 -0.74 0.76 -10.64
N HIS A 135 -0.11 1.41 -11.63
CA HIS A 135 0.86 0.78 -12.51
C HIS A 135 2.29 1.25 -12.25
N PHE A 136 3.19 0.29 -12.11
CA PHE A 136 4.63 0.51 -12.03
C PHE A 136 5.39 -0.73 -12.53
N ASN A 137 6.69 -0.56 -12.78
CA ASN A 137 7.60 -1.64 -13.15
C ASN A 137 8.58 -1.87 -11.99
N GLN A 138 8.83 -3.13 -11.66
CA GLN A 138 9.67 -3.54 -10.55
C GLN A 138 10.91 -4.31 -11.03
N LEU A 139 12.08 -3.78 -10.69
CA LEU A 139 13.37 -4.47 -10.83
C LEU A 139 13.70 -5.23 -9.55
N TRP A 140 14.45 -6.33 -9.63
CA TRP A 140 14.91 -7.06 -8.43
C TRP A 140 13.78 -7.47 -7.47
N HIS A 141 12.61 -7.83 -8.00
CA HIS A 141 11.43 -8.12 -7.15
C HIS A 141 11.61 -9.37 -6.26
N GLY A 142 12.61 -10.22 -6.54
CA GLY A 142 13.04 -11.29 -5.64
C GLY A 142 13.70 -10.81 -4.34
N ASN A 143 14.03 -9.52 -4.21
CA ASN A 143 14.53 -8.91 -2.97
C ASN A 143 13.44 -8.04 -2.34
N VAL A 144 13.12 -8.27 -1.05
CA VAL A 144 11.98 -7.62 -0.38
C VAL A 144 12.18 -6.12 -0.22
N GLY A 145 13.41 -5.69 0.03
CA GLY A 145 13.75 -4.27 0.15
C GLY A 145 13.51 -3.56 -1.17
N HIS A 146 14.02 -4.12 -2.26
CA HIS A 146 13.76 -3.59 -3.61
C HIS A 146 12.28 -3.62 -3.94
N ALA A 147 11.59 -4.74 -3.72
CA ALA A 147 10.16 -4.86 -4.00
C ALA A 147 9.32 -3.80 -3.27
N LEU A 148 9.61 -3.56 -1.99
CA LEU A 148 8.87 -2.59 -1.19
C LEU A 148 9.23 -1.16 -1.55
N PHE A 149 10.52 -0.82 -1.63
CA PHE A 149 10.95 0.58 -1.64
C PHE A 149 11.27 1.13 -3.04
N ASP A 150 11.42 0.26 -4.05
CA ASP A 150 11.69 0.68 -5.42
C ASP A 150 10.42 0.79 -6.27
N GLY A 151 9.38 0.01 -5.92
CA GLY A 151 8.11 -0.01 -6.65
C GLY A 151 6.91 0.27 -5.78
N LEU A 152 6.61 -0.59 -4.79
CA LEU A 152 5.34 -0.51 -4.08
C LEU A 152 5.17 0.78 -3.26
N TYR A 153 6.20 1.21 -2.52
CA TYR A 153 6.17 2.44 -1.75
C TYR A 153 5.99 3.65 -2.66
N PRO A 154 6.82 3.87 -3.70
CA PRO A 154 6.58 4.95 -4.66
C PRO A 154 5.19 4.91 -5.31
N ALA A 155 4.71 3.73 -5.69
CA ALA A 155 3.38 3.55 -6.24
C ALA A 155 2.28 3.98 -5.25
N TYR A 156 2.44 3.67 -3.97
CA TYR A 156 1.51 4.11 -2.93
C TYR A 156 1.57 5.62 -2.69
N ILE A 157 2.75 6.22 -2.70
CA ILE A 157 2.90 7.69 -2.62
C ILE A 157 2.17 8.37 -3.79
N ALA A 158 2.21 7.79 -4.98
CA ALA A 158 1.44 8.29 -6.12
C ALA A 158 -0.06 8.31 -5.81
N ALA A 159 -0.60 7.26 -5.17
CA ALA A 159 -1.99 7.24 -4.71
C ALA A 159 -2.31 8.27 -3.62
N ILE A 160 -1.37 8.57 -2.72
CA ILE A 160 -1.58 9.58 -1.67
C ILE A 160 -1.81 10.97 -2.28
N ARG A 161 -1.10 11.30 -3.36
CA ARG A 161 -1.26 12.58 -4.09
C ARG A 161 -2.65 12.77 -4.69
N PHE A 162 -3.41 11.69 -4.85
CA PHE A 162 -4.80 11.71 -5.29
C PHE A 162 -5.75 11.41 -4.14
N ALA A 163 -5.54 12.00 -2.96
CA ALA A 163 -6.42 11.80 -1.80
C ALA A 163 -7.92 12.03 -2.17
N PRO A 164 -8.84 11.22 -1.63
CA PRO A 164 -8.65 10.15 -0.62
C PRO A 164 -8.33 8.77 -1.21
N LYS A 165 -7.91 8.65 -2.48
CA LYS A 165 -7.81 7.36 -3.19
C LYS A 165 -6.92 6.31 -2.51
N HIS A 166 -5.83 6.71 -1.85
CA HIS A 166 -4.94 5.81 -1.09
C HIS A 166 -5.59 5.10 0.11
N LEU A 167 -6.77 5.56 0.56
CA LEU A 167 -7.55 4.94 1.64
C LEU A 167 -8.38 3.74 1.15
N GLN A 168 -8.63 3.66 -0.16
CA GLN A 168 -9.44 2.60 -0.76
C GLN A 168 -8.56 1.38 -1.12
N PRO A 169 -9.15 0.19 -1.25
CA PRO A 169 -8.50 -0.92 -1.96
C PRO A 169 -8.19 -0.51 -3.40
N PHE A 170 -7.07 -0.99 -3.92
CA PHE A 170 -6.66 -0.80 -5.30
C PHE A 170 -6.07 -2.09 -5.85
N ARG A 171 -5.90 -2.14 -7.17
CA ARG A 171 -5.23 -3.22 -7.89
C ARG A 171 -3.82 -2.81 -8.25
N VAL A 172 -2.86 -3.71 -8.12
CA VAL A 172 -1.51 -3.49 -8.64
C VAL A 172 -1.43 -4.04 -10.06
N LEU A 173 -1.02 -3.21 -11.02
CA LEU A 173 -0.58 -3.68 -12.34
C LEU A 173 0.94 -3.55 -12.40
N VAL A 174 1.67 -4.65 -12.40
CA VAL A 174 3.13 -4.60 -12.27
C VAL A 174 3.84 -5.32 -13.41
N GLY A 175 4.83 -4.64 -14.01
CA GLY A 175 5.79 -5.26 -14.89
C GLY A 175 6.99 -5.79 -14.10
N PHE A 176 7.21 -7.10 -14.14
CA PHE A 176 8.38 -7.74 -13.52
C PHE A 176 9.47 -8.00 -14.54
N ASP A 177 10.73 -7.87 -14.11
CA ASP A 177 11.86 -8.48 -14.81
C ASP A 177 11.76 -10.01 -14.68
N LYS A 178 11.51 -10.69 -15.81
CA LYS A 178 11.28 -12.14 -15.90
C LYS A 178 12.46 -12.98 -15.38
N SER A 179 13.64 -12.40 -15.27
CA SER A 179 14.87 -13.16 -14.97
C SER A 179 15.11 -13.44 -13.48
N GLN A 180 14.26 -12.95 -12.56
CA GLN A 180 14.71 -12.74 -11.18
C GLN A 180 13.89 -13.36 -10.05
N CYS A 181 13.09 -14.41 -10.30
CA CYS A 181 12.18 -14.88 -9.28
C CYS A 181 12.04 -16.39 -9.15
N GLN A 182 12.58 -16.96 -8.07
CA GLN A 182 12.38 -18.35 -7.67
C GLN A 182 11.24 -18.54 -6.65
N THR A 183 11.02 -17.58 -5.72
CA THR A 183 10.05 -17.72 -4.61
C THR A 183 8.94 -16.67 -4.56
N CYS A 184 9.02 -15.61 -5.37
CA CYS A 184 8.00 -14.57 -5.65
C CYS A 184 7.12 -14.06 -4.50
N PHE A 185 7.64 -14.06 -3.28
CA PHE A 185 6.91 -13.59 -2.09
C PHE A 185 6.42 -12.14 -2.23
N SER A 186 7.11 -11.30 -3.03
CA SER A 186 6.70 -9.91 -3.26
C SER A 186 5.32 -9.80 -3.87
N GLU A 187 4.90 -10.78 -4.67
CA GLU A 187 3.60 -10.78 -5.33
C GLU A 187 2.46 -10.90 -4.32
N ASP A 188 2.62 -11.76 -3.31
CA ASP A 188 1.67 -11.90 -2.20
C ASP A 188 1.59 -10.61 -1.39
N ILE A 189 2.75 -10.01 -1.06
CA ILE A 189 2.82 -8.71 -0.39
C ILE A 189 2.06 -7.64 -1.18
N TYR A 190 2.30 -7.55 -2.50
CA TYR A 190 1.65 -6.55 -3.35
C TYR A 190 0.15 -6.77 -3.41
N SER A 191 -0.28 -8.02 -3.61
CA SER A 191 -1.68 -8.43 -3.68
C SER A 191 -2.43 -8.04 -2.39
N ARG A 192 -1.89 -8.42 -1.23
CA ARG A 192 -2.43 -8.10 0.10
C ARG A 192 -2.45 -6.60 0.35
N PHE A 193 -1.32 -5.92 0.12
CA PHE A 193 -1.23 -4.47 0.36
C PHE A 193 -2.24 -3.69 -0.49
N ALA A 194 -2.46 -4.11 -1.74
CA ALA A 194 -3.38 -3.46 -2.66
C ALA A 194 -4.85 -3.72 -2.28
N GLY A 195 -5.19 -4.95 -1.90
CA GLY A 195 -6.53 -5.34 -1.45
C GLY A 195 -7.53 -5.65 -2.58
N LEU A 196 -7.22 -5.31 -3.84
CA LEU A 196 -7.93 -5.83 -5.04
C LEU A 196 -7.07 -6.80 -5.86
N GLY A 197 -5.91 -7.20 -5.33
CA GLY A 197 -5.01 -8.15 -5.96
C GLY A 197 -4.00 -7.53 -6.92
N LEU A 198 -3.37 -8.40 -7.70
CA LEU A 198 -2.25 -8.09 -8.59
C LEU A 198 -2.50 -8.64 -10.00
N ILE A 199 -2.24 -7.82 -11.01
CA ILE A 199 -2.14 -8.20 -12.42
C ILE A 199 -0.68 -8.04 -12.84
N LYS A 200 -0.10 -9.10 -13.41
CA LYS A 200 1.22 -9.00 -14.04
C LYS A 200 1.06 -8.44 -15.46
N SER A 201 1.89 -7.46 -15.84
CA SER A 201 1.81 -6.83 -17.16
C SER A 201 1.90 -7.85 -18.30
N ASN A 202 2.76 -8.88 -18.17
CA ASN A 202 2.87 -9.93 -19.19
C ASN A 202 1.61 -10.80 -19.33
N VAL A 203 0.82 -10.97 -18.27
CA VAL A 203 -0.47 -11.67 -18.35
C VAL A 203 -1.49 -10.77 -19.06
N LEU A 204 -1.52 -9.49 -18.69
CA LEU A 204 -2.38 -8.51 -19.37
C LEU A 204 -2.02 -8.38 -20.85
N ASP A 205 -0.74 -8.42 -21.22
CA ASP A 205 -0.24 -8.39 -22.59
C ASP A 205 -0.79 -9.52 -23.46
N VAL A 206 -0.86 -10.73 -22.90
CA VAL A 206 -1.39 -11.93 -23.57
C VAL A 206 -2.90 -11.81 -23.75
N LEU A 207 -3.62 -11.43 -22.69
CA LEU A 207 -5.07 -11.24 -22.75
C LEU A 207 -5.47 -10.11 -23.71
N ALA A 208 -4.67 -9.04 -23.73
CA ALA A 208 -4.87 -7.87 -24.58
C ALA A 208 -4.63 -8.12 -26.08
N GLN A 209 -4.20 -9.34 -26.46
CA GLN A 209 -4.19 -9.77 -27.86
C GLN A 209 -5.60 -10.09 -28.38
N ARG A 210 -6.52 -10.49 -27.50
CA ARG A 210 -7.87 -10.96 -27.86
C ARG A 210 -8.97 -10.01 -27.41
N GLN A 211 -8.75 -9.30 -26.30
CA GLN A 211 -9.77 -8.48 -25.65
C GLN A 211 -9.19 -7.13 -25.24
N TRP A 212 -9.92 -6.05 -25.51
CA TRP A 212 -9.54 -4.74 -25.00
C TRP A 212 -9.90 -4.63 -23.53
N PHE A 213 -9.06 -3.95 -22.75
CA PHE A 213 -9.35 -3.62 -21.35
C PHE A 213 -9.49 -2.12 -21.21
N VAL A 214 -10.40 -1.68 -20.34
CA VAL A 214 -10.51 -0.27 -19.96
C VAL A 214 -10.41 -0.15 -18.45
N PHE A 215 -9.48 0.67 -17.99
CA PHE A 215 -9.30 0.96 -16.58
C PHE A 215 -10.25 2.07 -16.18
N GLU A 216 -11.12 1.80 -15.20
CA GLU A 216 -11.99 2.81 -14.61
C GLU A 216 -11.15 3.98 -14.08
N GLU A 217 -10.17 3.66 -13.25
CA GLU A 217 -9.16 4.60 -12.75
C GLU A 217 -7.80 3.91 -12.74
N ILE A 218 -6.78 4.58 -13.27
CA ILE A 218 -5.41 4.08 -13.19
C ILE A 218 -4.41 5.20 -12.92
N ILE A 219 -3.53 4.98 -11.95
CA ILE A 219 -2.40 5.87 -11.67
C ILE A 219 -1.17 5.33 -12.39
N LEU A 220 -0.59 6.15 -13.27
CA LEU A 220 0.72 5.95 -13.86
C LEU A 220 1.70 6.96 -13.24
N GLY A 221 2.97 6.56 -13.06
CA GLY A 221 4.02 7.50 -12.64
C GLY A 221 4.35 7.45 -11.16
N SER A 222 5.36 6.65 -10.82
CA SER A 222 5.94 6.53 -9.47
C SER A 222 7.47 6.44 -9.48
N GLY A 223 8.09 6.35 -10.66
CA GLY A 223 9.40 5.73 -10.85
C GLY A 223 10.63 6.56 -10.48
N MET A 224 10.54 7.67 -9.76
CA MET A 224 11.74 8.47 -9.43
C MET A 224 11.76 8.95 -7.99
N MET A 225 10.86 8.42 -7.14
CA MET A 225 10.63 8.89 -5.78
C MET A 225 11.82 8.63 -4.83
N CYS A 226 12.92 9.32 -5.10
CA CYS A 226 14.13 9.46 -4.31
C CYS A 226 14.86 8.19 -3.88
N GLN A 227 14.93 7.15 -4.71
CA GLN A 227 15.87 6.05 -4.47
C GLN A 227 17.33 6.49 -4.27
N ARG A 228 17.70 7.66 -4.81
CA ARG A 228 19.05 8.21 -4.78
C ARG A 228 19.10 9.67 -4.31
N CYS A 229 18.07 10.17 -3.62
CA CYS A 229 18.16 11.53 -3.10
C CYS A 229 19.13 11.55 -1.91
N ILE A 230 20.34 12.05 -2.17
CA ILE A 230 21.34 12.31 -1.16
C ILE A 230 20.98 13.67 -0.55
N GLN A 231 20.09 13.67 0.44
CA GLN A 231 19.81 14.84 1.26
C GLN A 231 20.02 14.50 2.74
N SER A 232 20.55 15.46 3.50
CA SER A 232 20.95 15.33 4.90
C SER A 232 19.81 14.93 5.86
N ASN A 233 18.55 15.02 5.43
CA ASN A 233 17.38 14.63 6.21
C ASN A 233 16.91 13.19 5.95
N TYR A 234 17.65 12.37 5.18
CA TYR A 234 17.53 10.91 5.00
C TYR A 234 16.12 10.29 5.18
N GLN A 235 15.17 10.68 4.34
CA GLN A 235 13.85 10.04 4.32
C GLN A 235 13.43 9.64 2.90
N LEU A 236 12.57 8.63 2.84
CA LEU A 236 11.91 8.22 1.60
C LEU A 236 11.11 9.41 1.03
N ALA A 237 11.07 9.59 -0.30
CA ALA A 237 10.25 10.64 -0.91
C ALA A 237 8.78 10.52 -0.48
N GLY A 238 8.08 11.63 -0.31
CA GLY A 238 6.73 11.62 0.25
C GLY A 238 6.68 11.31 1.75
N GLY A 239 7.80 10.96 2.40
CA GLY A 239 7.83 10.45 3.76
C GLY A 239 7.31 11.45 4.79
N VAL A 240 7.85 12.67 4.80
CA VAL A 240 7.37 13.78 5.63
C VAL A 240 6.23 14.51 4.96
N GLU A 241 6.46 14.99 3.74
CA GLU A 241 5.60 15.96 3.06
C GLU A 241 4.17 15.43 2.79
N LEU A 242 4.03 14.11 2.64
CA LEU A 242 2.76 13.42 2.43
C LEU A 242 2.42 12.45 3.57
N ASP A 243 3.21 12.46 4.66
CA ASP A 243 3.11 11.46 5.75
C ASP A 243 3.18 10.00 5.23
N GLY A 244 3.88 9.83 4.10
CA GLY A 244 3.86 8.63 3.28
C GLY A 244 4.45 7.41 3.98
N SER A 245 5.54 7.60 4.72
CA SER A 245 6.19 6.53 5.49
C SER A 245 5.24 5.93 6.54
N ARG A 246 4.50 6.81 7.25
CA ARG A 246 3.53 6.38 8.26
C ARG A 246 2.33 5.70 7.60
N LEU A 247 1.76 6.31 6.58
CA LEU A 247 0.58 5.78 5.88
C LEU A 247 0.87 4.42 5.23
N PHE A 248 2.03 4.27 4.60
CA PHE A 248 2.48 3.00 4.01
C PHE A 248 2.61 1.91 5.07
N ARG A 249 3.34 2.20 6.16
CA ARG A 249 3.48 1.27 7.30
C ARG A 249 2.12 0.87 7.86
N ASP A 250 1.26 1.85 8.17
CA ASP A 250 -0.03 1.60 8.78
C ASP A 250 -0.92 0.75 7.86
N ARG A 251 -0.85 0.97 6.54
CA ARG A 251 -1.54 0.12 5.56
C ARG A 251 -0.96 -1.29 5.51
N MET A 252 0.37 -1.46 5.48
CA MET A 252 1.01 -2.78 5.54
C MET A 252 0.53 -3.58 6.75
N TYR A 253 0.51 -2.97 7.93
CA TYR A 253 0.03 -3.63 9.15
C TYR A 253 -1.45 -4.03 9.00
N LYS A 254 -2.32 -3.08 8.64
CA LYS A 254 -3.77 -3.33 8.51
C LYS A 254 -4.09 -4.44 7.51
N GLN A 255 -3.43 -4.45 6.34
CA GLN A 255 -3.67 -5.45 5.30
C GLN A 255 -3.15 -6.84 5.67
N HIS A 256 -2.29 -6.96 6.68
CA HIS A 256 -1.82 -8.24 7.22
C HIS A 256 -2.49 -8.59 8.57
N GLY A 257 -3.62 -7.95 8.89
CA GLY A 257 -4.37 -8.24 10.13
C GLY A 257 -3.69 -7.74 11.41
N LEU A 258 -2.69 -6.87 11.30
CA LEU A 258 -1.96 -6.31 12.43
C LEU A 258 -2.48 -4.91 12.79
N LEU A 259 -2.43 -4.58 14.08
CA LEU A 259 -2.67 -3.21 14.54
C LEU A 259 -1.44 -2.34 14.24
N PRO A 260 -1.61 -1.19 13.54
CA PRO A 260 -0.51 -0.26 13.36
C PRO A 260 0.09 0.18 14.69
N PRO A 261 1.40 0.44 14.76
CA PRO A 261 2.01 0.94 15.97
C PRO A 261 1.43 2.30 16.34
N HIS A 262 1.30 2.57 17.64
CA HIS A 262 0.81 3.85 18.13
C HIS A 262 1.63 5.02 17.58
N ILE A 263 0.93 6.06 17.12
CA ILE A 263 1.56 7.30 16.68
C ILE A 263 2.12 8.00 17.91
N ARG A 264 3.43 8.24 17.89
CA ARG A 264 4.13 9.08 18.87
C ARG A 264 4.02 10.52 18.39
N ARG A 265 3.36 11.38 19.17
CA ARG A 265 3.08 12.79 18.84
C ARG A 265 4.03 13.74 19.54
N ASN A 266 4.37 13.45 20.79
CA ASN A 266 5.09 14.39 21.63
C ASN A 266 6.61 14.15 21.62
N HIS A 267 7.03 12.88 21.66
CA HIS A 267 8.45 12.52 21.65
C HIS A 267 8.65 11.07 21.17
N SER A 268 9.86 10.75 20.70
CA SER A 268 10.21 9.43 20.17
C SER A 268 10.10 8.29 21.19
N ALA A 269 10.01 8.58 22.49
CA ALA A 269 9.83 7.61 23.57
C ALA A 269 8.39 7.55 24.14
N GLU A 270 7.41 8.18 23.48
CA GLU A 270 6.02 8.20 23.97
C GLU A 270 5.48 6.77 24.11
N ARG A 271 4.82 6.49 25.26
CA ARG A 271 4.27 5.16 25.65
C ARG A 271 5.30 4.04 25.73
N ARG A 272 6.58 4.39 25.81
CA ARG A 272 7.63 3.41 26.00
C ARG A 272 7.65 2.95 27.46
N ASP A 273 7.77 1.65 27.63
CA ASP A 273 8.24 1.08 28.89
C ASP A 273 9.74 1.35 29.02
N VAL A 274 10.11 2.30 29.89
CA VAL A 274 11.51 2.70 30.11
C VAL A 274 12.37 1.55 30.64
N THR A 275 11.75 0.53 31.26
CA THR A 275 12.45 -0.66 31.76
C THR A 275 12.80 -1.64 30.64
N LYS A 276 12.20 -1.49 29.45
CA LYS A 276 12.45 -2.35 28.30
C LYS A 276 13.44 -1.70 27.33
N PRO A 277 14.48 -2.42 26.91
CA PRO A 277 15.42 -1.92 25.91
C PRO A 277 14.75 -1.87 24.53
N LEU A 278 15.18 -0.95 23.67
CA LEU A 278 14.83 -0.98 22.26
C LEU A 278 15.62 -2.08 21.58
N ASN A 279 14.95 -2.92 20.81
CA ASN A 279 15.64 -3.84 19.93
C ASN A 279 16.01 -3.08 18.64
N ALA A 280 17.30 -2.86 18.44
CA ALA A 280 17.87 -2.33 17.21
C ALA A 280 18.46 -3.49 16.40
N TYR A 281 18.25 -3.47 15.09
CA TYR A 281 18.78 -4.50 14.19
C TYR A 281 19.70 -3.86 13.17
N ILE A 282 20.94 -4.36 13.10
CA ILE A 282 21.86 -4.09 12.01
C ILE A 282 21.69 -5.20 10.98
N VAL A 283 21.06 -4.86 9.87
CA VAL A 283 20.86 -5.81 8.76
C VAL A 283 22.17 -5.93 8.00
N HIS A 284 22.64 -7.17 7.82
CA HIS A 284 23.84 -7.46 7.05
C HIS A 284 23.76 -6.80 5.68
N ASN A 285 24.86 -6.17 5.26
CA ASN A 285 24.99 -5.55 3.96
C ASN A 285 26.35 -5.90 3.37
N LYS A 286 26.36 -6.41 2.13
CA LYS A 286 27.58 -6.76 1.39
C LYS A 286 28.52 -5.57 1.15
N ARG A 287 28.05 -4.35 1.40
CA ARG A 287 28.84 -3.11 1.29
C ARG A 287 29.73 -2.86 2.49
N PHE A 288 29.49 -3.51 3.63
CA PHE A 288 30.40 -3.42 4.76
C PHE A 288 31.64 -4.27 4.49
N THR A 289 32.80 -3.62 4.51
CA THR A 289 34.11 -4.27 4.56
C THR A 289 34.24 -5.14 5.80
N ASN A 290 35.19 -6.08 5.80
CA ASN A 290 35.43 -6.93 6.98
C ASN A 290 35.78 -6.09 8.22
N GLN A 291 36.57 -5.03 8.05
CA GLN A 291 36.90 -4.11 9.14
C GLN A 291 35.65 -3.42 9.69
N GLU A 292 34.79 -2.86 8.83
CA GLU A 292 33.54 -2.23 9.28
C GLU A 292 32.63 -3.24 10.01
N GLN A 293 32.61 -4.50 9.60
CA GLN A 293 31.85 -5.54 10.31
C GLN A 293 32.40 -5.82 11.71
N GLU A 294 33.73 -5.84 11.86
CA GLU A 294 34.39 -5.97 13.18
C GLU A 294 34.09 -4.75 14.06
N ASP A 295 34.21 -3.54 13.51
CA ASP A 295 33.92 -2.29 14.22
C ASP A 295 32.46 -2.24 14.66
N LEU A 296 31.52 -2.64 13.79
CA LEU A 296 30.10 -2.76 14.14
C LEU A 296 29.87 -3.76 15.27
N LYS A 297 30.56 -4.91 15.26
CA LYS A 297 30.45 -5.90 16.32
C LYS A 297 30.95 -5.37 17.66
N LEU A 298 32.09 -4.69 17.68
CA LEU A 298 32.63 -4.06 18.89
C LEU A 298 31.65 -3.01 19.44
N ALA A 299 31.11 -2.14 18.59
CA ALA A 299 30.12 -1.15 18.98
C ALA A 299 28.83 -1.79 19.51
N MET A 300 28.38 -2.88 18.90
CA MET A 300 27.23 -3.65 19.39
C MET A 300 27.47 -4.23 20.78
N ASP A 301 28.63 -4.84 21.00
CA ASP A 301 29.00 -5.43 22.29
C ASP A 301 29.07 -4.37 23.38
N GLU A 302 29.65 -3.20 23.09
CA GLU A 302 29.68 -2.05 23.99
C GLU A 302 28.26 -1.58 24.39
N ILE A 303 27.39 -1.35 23.40
CA ILE A 303 26.00 -0.90 23.63
C ILE A 303 25.21 -1.96 24.42
N ASN A 304 25.36 -3.23 24.07
CA ASN A 304 24.66 -4.33 24.74
C ASN A 304 25.13 -4.50 26.19
N ASN A 305 26.43 -4.39 26.44
CA ASN A 305 27.00 -4.45 27.78
C ASN A 305 26.49 -3.29 28.64
N HIS A 306 26.51 -2.06 28.10
CA HIS A 306 25.93 -0.90 28.78
C HIS A 306 24.45 -1.15 29.13
N THR A 307 23.65 -1.63 28.18
CA THR A 307 22.25 -1.96 28.44
C THR A 307 22.09 -3.02 29.53
N ASN A 308 22.86 -4.11 29.48
CA ASN A 308 22.78 -5.17 30.49
C ASN A 308 23.14 -4.68 31.90
N LEU A 309 24.10 -3.76 32.03
CA LEU A 309 24.45 -3.15 33.32
C LEU A 309 23.27 -2.37 33.94
N TYR A 310 22.44 -1.73 33.12
CA TYR A 310 21.32 -0.91 33.59
C TYR A 310 20.00 -1.67 33.75
N LEU A 311 19.86 -2.86 33.15
CA LEU A 311 18.63 -3.67 33.30
C LEU A 311 18.37 -4.12 34.74
N ASN A 312 19.40 -4.16 35.59
CA ASN A 312 19.29 -4.54 37.00
C ASN A 312 19.23 -3.33 37.95
N LYS A 313 19.19 -2.10 37.42
CA LYS A 313 19.16 -0.86 38.21
C LYS A 313 17.74 -0.43 38.56
N SER A 314 17.62 0.52 39.50
CA SER A 314 16.32 1.09 39.86
C SER A 314 15.69 1.85 38.68
N ILE A 315 14.35 1.94 38.68
CA ILE A 315 13.61 2.66 37.63
C ILE A 315 14.04 4.13 37.55
N ASP A 316 14.37 4.75 38.68
CA ASP A 316 14.80 6.15 38.73
C ASP A 316 16.18 6.34 38.12
N GLU A 317 17.12 5.41 38.33
CA GLU A 317 18.39 5.40 37.63
C GLU A 317 18.19 5.25 36.11
N ILE A 318 17.31 4.35 35.67
CA ILE A 318 17.03 4.17 34.24
C ILE A 318 16.38 5.43 33.65
N ARG A 319 15.46 6.09 34.37
CA ARG A 319 14.82 7.34 33.93
C ARG A 319 15.76 8.52 33.88
N SER A 320 16.83 8.50 34.69
CA SER A 320 17.86 9.54 34.71
C SER A 320 18.77 9.50 33.48
N LEU A 321 18.73 8.41 32.69
CA LEU A 321 19.56 8.29 31.50
C LEU A 321 19.15 9.31 30.43
N PRO A 322 20.14 9.96 29.77
CA PRO A 322 19.86 10.89 28.67
C PRO A 322 19.36 10.18 27.41
N TYR A 323 19.59 8.88 27.31
CA TYR A 323 19.22 8.04 26.17
C TYR A 323 18.56 6.76 26.64
N PRO A 324 17.68 6.17 25.82
CA PRO A 324 17.10 4.90 26.17
C PRO A 324 18.10 3.75 26.16
N LEU A 325 17.81 2.69 26.93
CA LEU A 325 18.46 1.41 26.78
C LEU A 325 18.18 0.82 25.39
N VAL A 326 19.22 0.26 24.77
CA VAL A 326 19.18 -0.34 23.42
C VAL A 326 19.89 -1.69 23.44
N ARG A 327 19.22 -2.70 22.91
CA ARG A 327 19.79 -4.01 22.62
C ARG A 327 19.97 -4.12 21.11
N VAL A 328 21.20 -4.25 20.65
CA VAL A 328 21.53 -4.30 19.23
C VAL A 328 21.76 -5.76 18.81
N PHE A 329 21.14 -6.14 17.70
CA PHE A 329 21.25 -7.46 17.10
C PHE A 329 21.83 -7.32 15.69
N TYR A 330 22.70 -8.25 15.30
CA TYR A 330 23.15 -8.37 13.92
C TYR A 330 22.28 -9.41 13.21
N LEU A 331 21.66 -9.01 12.10
CA LEU A 331 20.78 -9.85 11.34
C LEU A 331 21.41 -10.15 9.97
N ASP A 332 22.01 -11.33 9.83
CA ASP A 332 22.37 -11.84 8.52
C ASP A 332 21.15 -12.45 7.85
N TYR A 333 20.60 -11.74 6.86
CA TYR A 333 19.41 -12.18 6.14
C TYR A 333 19.61 -13.50 5.40
N ARG A 334 20.86 -13.91 5.13
CA ARG A 334 21.17 -15.23 4.54
C ARG A 334 20.93 -16.37 5.53
N ASN A 335 20.99 -16.08 6.82
CA ASN A 335 20.75 -17.03 7.91
C ASN A 335 19.29 -17.00 8.37
N ILE A 336 18.46 -16.10 7.84
CA ILE A 336 17.01 -16.17 8.04
C ILE A 336 16.51 -17.28 7.13
N THR A 337 16.50 -18.50 7.65
CA THR A 337 15.66 -19.54 7.08
C THR A 337 14.21 -19.09 7.25
N ALA A 338 13.40 -19.19 6.20
CA ALA A 338 11.95 -19.15 6.37
C ALA A 338 11.63 -20.09 7.53
N GLN A 339 10.85 -19.61 8.51
CA GLN A 339 10.44 -20.46 9.62
C GLN A 339 9.92 -21.77 9.00
N ASN A 340 10.57 -22.88 9.35
CA ASN A 340 10.29 -24.22 8.84
C ASN A 340 8.78 -24.42 8.62
N ASN A 341 8.39 -25.19 7.60
CA ASN A 341 7.04 -25.61 7.12
C ASN A 341 5.88 -25.77 8.14
N VAL A 342 6.08 -25.57 9.44
CA VAL A 342 5.05 -24.98 10.30
C VAL A 342 4.68 -23.65 9.68
N SER A 343 3.67 -23.65 8.81
CA SER A 343 2.89 -22.47 8.54
C SER A 343 2.57 -21.87 9.91
N VAL A 344 3.26 -20.80 10.28
CA VAL A 344 2.60 -19.78 11.08
C VAL A 344 1.50 -19.34 10.13
N GLY A 345 0.37 -20.06 10.20
CA GLY A 345 -0.85 -19.63 9.60
C GLY A 345 -1.04 -18.27 10.21
N ILE A 346 -0.69 -17.23 9.46
CA ILE A 346 -1.40 -15.97 9.62
C ILE A 346 -2.81 -16.44 9.29
N ASP A 347 -3.58 -16.73 10.35
CA ASP A 347 -4.94 -17.24 10.22
C ASP A 347 -5.59 -16.39 9.16
N ALA A 348 -6.15 -17.05 8.13
CA ALA A 348 -6.78 -16.38 7.02
C ALA A 348 -7.69 -15.29 7.61
N THR A 349 -7.30 -14.04 7.42
CA THR A 349 -8.12 -12.91 7.83
C THR A 349 -9.37 -12.95 6.97
N ALA A 350 -10.44 -12.25 7.34
CA ALA A 350 -11.62 -12.14 6.46
C ALA A 350 -11.29 -11.54 5.06
N ILE A 351 -10.08 -10.99 4.88
CA ILE A 351 -9.53 -10.57 3.59
C ILE A 351 -9.00 -11.77 2.80
N ASP A 352 -8.36 -12.73 3.46
CA ASP A 352 -7.81 -13.97 2.87
C ASP A 352 -8.88 -14.98 2.45
N SER A 353 -10.09 -14.89 3.01
CA SER A 353 -11.25 -15.67 2.55
C SER A 353 -11.84 -15.18 1.23
N LYS A 354 -11.38 -14.03 0.71
CA LYS A 354 -11.66 -13.65 -0.67
C LYS A 354 -10.70 -14.44 -1.54
N SER A 355 -11.23 -15.25 -2.46
CA SER A 355 -10.43 -15.86 -3.52
C SER A 355 -9.48 -14.78 -4.06
N PRO A 356 -8.16 -15.02 -4.11
CA PRO A 356 -7.26 -14.06 -4.70
C PRO A 356 -7.80 -13.74 -6.08
N THR A 357 -7.94 -12.45 -6.39
CA THR A 357 -8.44 -11.93 -7.67
C THR A 357 -7.44 -12.18 -8.81
N TYR A 358 -6.94 -13.42 -8.92
CA TYR A 358 -6.39 -13.99 -10.15
C TYR A 358 -7.49 -14.26 -11.19
N GLU A 359 -8.76 -13.88 -10.95
CA GLU A 359 -9.88 -14.05 -11.87
C GLU A 359 -9.86 -13.10 -13.07
N LEU A 360 -8.71 -13.06 -13.76
CA LEU A 360 -8.72 -13.22 -15.21
C LEU A 360 -8.42 -14.70 -15.49
N LEU A 361 -9.21 -15.61 -14.91
CA LEU A 361 -9.24 -16.99 -15.39
C LEU A 361 -9.84 -16.92 -16.78
N ASP A 362 -9.07 -17.38 -17.76
CA ASP A 362 -9.52 -17.57 -19.14
C ASP A 362 -10.58 -18.68 -19.08
N ASN A 363 -11.87 -18.33 -19.05
CA ASN A 363 -12.97 -19.29 -19.16
C ASN A 363 -13.08 -19.77 -20.62
N ASN A 364 -12.03 -20.43 -21.11
CA ASN A 364 -12.11 -21.25 -22.32
C ASN A 364 -12.48 -22.67 -21.92
#